data_AF-A0A661ZU58-F1
#
_entry.id   AF-A0A661ZU58-F1
#
_cell.length_a   1.000
_cell.length_b   1.000
_cell.length_c   1.000
_cell.angle_alpha   90.00
_cell.angle_beta   90.00
_cell.angle_gamma   90.00
#
_symmetry.space_group_name_H-M   'P 1'
#
loop_
_entity.id
_entity.type
_entity.pdbx_description
1 polymer ?
#
loop_
_entity_poly.entity_id
_entity_poly.type
_entity_poly.pdbx_seq_one_letter_code
_entity_poly.pdbx_strand_id
1 'polypeptide(L)'
;MVIKNLNISESSINHYIKIRDLFDKESFKLLSQELKYKITFLVEILTYEKDYEAIKLIVKQTKYNDSDFNRIIEPILNIYPDFCFATIKKRLNNKIEHERGRDNYIAIAKTLLLSNNIKGFQKQSHELMLKSFCKTKQKVD
;
A
#
# COMPACT_ATOMS: atom_id res chain seq x y z
N MET A 1 -22.00 -12.66 -18.22
CA MET A 1 -20.93 -12.89 -17.23
C MET A 1 -19.72 -12.03 -17.61
N VAL A 2 -19.78 -10.72 -17.32
CA VAL A 2 -18.77 -9.70 -17.71
C VAL A 2 -17.39 -9.98 -17.10
N ILE A 3 -17.38 -10.68 -15.95
CA ILE A 3 -16.18 -11.13 -15.23
C ILE A 3 -15.29 -12.06 -16.07
N LYS A 4 -15.84 -12.84 -17.03
CA LYS A 4 -15.02 -13.67 -17.93
C LYS A 4 -14.15 -12.85 -18.89
N ASN A 5 -14.47 -11.57 -19.12
CA ASN A 5 -13.75 -10.70 -20.06
C ASN A 5 -12.58 -9.96 -19.43
N LEU A 6 -12.58 -9.75 -18.10
CA LEU A 6 -11.33 -9.52 -17.39
C LEU A 6 -10.64 -10.87 -17.38
N ASN A 7 -9.65 -11.06 -18.25
CA ASN A 7 -8.73 -12.19 -18.11
C ASN A 7 -8.01 -11.95 -16.77
N ILE A 8 -8.59 -12.46 -15.68
CA ILE A 8 -8.12 -12.24 -14.31
C ILE A 8 -6.65 -12.68 -14.22
N SER A 9 -6.19 -13.59 -15.07
CA SER A 9 -4.79 -13.99 -15.22
C SER A 9 -3.83 -12.84 -15.54
N GLU A 10 -4.25 -11.83 -16.31
CA GLU A 10 -3.37 -10.72 -16.74
C GLU A 10 -3.34 -9.54 -15.76
N SER A 11 -4.36 -9.39 -14.89
CA SER A 11 -4.40 -8.37 -13.81
C SER A 11 -3.88 -6.99 -14.25
N SER A 12 -4.28 -6.54 -15.45
CA SER A 12 -3.77 -5.31 -16.06
C SER A 12 -4.83 -4.22 -16.00
N ILE A 13 -4.46 -3.07 -15.44
CA ILE A 13 -5.35 -1.90 -15.35
C ILE A 13 -5.87 -1.45 -16.72
N ASN A 14 -5.06 -1.61 -17.78
CA ASN A 14 -5.45 -1.27 -19.15
C ASN A 14 -6.65 -2.07 -19.66
N HIS A 15 -6.78 -3.34 -19.25
CA HIS A 15 -7.93 -4.15 -19.60
C HIS A 15 -9.18 -3.68 -18.87
N TYR A 16 -9.06 -3.38 -17.57
CA TYR A 16 -10.17 -2.82 -16.79
C TYR A 16 -10.70 -1.54 -17.42
N ILE A 17 -9.81 -0.61 -17.80
CA ILE A 17 -10.18 0.67 -18.44
C ILE A 17 -11.03 0.44 -19.71
N LYS A 18 -10.63 -0.50 -20.58
CA LYS A 18 -11.36 -0.79 -21.83
C LYS A 18 -12.78 -1.28 -21.61
N ILE A 19 -13.04 -1.95 -20.49
CA ILE A 19 -14.34 -2.53 -20.19
C ILE A 19 -15.08 -1.77 -19.08
N ARG A 20 -14.54 -0.65 -18.60
CA ARG A 20 -15.05 0.10 -17.45
C ARG A 20 -16.52 0.47 -17.61
N ASP A 21 -16.91 0.90 -18.80
CA ASP A 21 -18.26 1.36 -19.10
C ASP A 21 -19.31 0.23 -19.06
N LEU A 22 -18.86 -1.03 -19.03
CA LEU A 22 -19.73 -2.20 -18.85
C LEU A 22 -20.08 -2.46 -17.38
N PHE A 23 -19.47 -1.73 -16.43
CA PHE A 23 -19.69 -1.91 -15.01
C PHE A 23 -20.57 -0.79 -14.44
N ASP A 24 -21.77 -1.16 -14.00
CA ASP A 24 -22.53 -0.34 -13.05
C ASP A 24 -21.98 -0.50 -11.63
N LYS A 25 -22.58 0.22 -10.68
CA LYS A 25 -22.16 0.20 -9.26
C LYS A 25 -22.25 -1.21 -8.65
N GLU A 26 -23.25 -1.99 -9.04
CA GLU A 26 -23.45 -3.33 -8.48
C GLU A 26 -22.42 -4.32 -9.02
N SER A 27 -22.18 -4.30 -10.34
CA SER A 27 -21.16 -5.09 -11.01
C SER A 27 -19.77 -4.76 -10.49
N PHE A 28 -19.48 -3.49 -10.21
CA PHE A 28 -18.22 -3.07 -9.60
C PHE A 28 -18.04 -3.62 -8.17
N LYS A 29 -19.11 -3.63 -7.38
CA LYS A 29 -19.09 -4.21 -6.03
C LYS A 29 -18.79 -5.71 -6.07
N LEU A 30 -19.38 -6.45 -7.02
CA LEU A 30 -19.11 -7.87 -7.22
C LEU A 30 -17.64 -8.09 -7.64
N LEU A 31 -17.15 -7.32 -8.61
CA LEU A 31 -15.74 -7.36 -9.03
C LEU A 31 -14.80 -7.12 -7.85
N SER A 32 -15.08 -6.11 -7.03
CA SER A 32 -14.28 -5.80 -5.84
C SER A 32 -14.23 -6.95 -4.83
N GLN A 33 -15.30 -7.74 -4.73
CA GLN A 33 -15.33 -8.92 -3.87
C GLN A 33 -14.49 -10.08 -4.42
N GLU A 34 -14.48 -10.27 -5.73
CA GLU A 34 -13.66 -11.30 -6.38
C GLU A 34 -12.16 -10.97 -6.34
N LEU A 35 -11.82 -9.67 -6.44
CA LEU A 35 -10.45 -9.19 -6.39
C LEU A 35 -9.85 -9.10 -4.98
N LYS A 36 -10.55 -9.58 -3.94
CA LYS A 36 -10.02 -9.58 -2.55
C LYS A 36 -8.68 -10.30 -2.41
N TYR A 37 -8.43 -11.32 -3.22
CA TYR A 37 -7.16 -12.06 -3.24
C TYR A 37 -6.08 -11.41 -4.13
N LYS A 38 -6.45 -10.37 -4.89
CA LYS A 38 -5.58 -9.59 -5.77
C LYS A 38 -5.59 -8.13 -5.35
N ILE A 39 -5.26 -7.91 -4.08
CA ILE A 39 -5.49 -6.62 -3.41
C ILE A 39 -4.75 -5.45 -4.06
N THR A 40 -3.56 -5.68 -4.60
CA THR A 40 -2.79 -4.66 -5.31
C THR A 40 -3.49 -4.22 -6.58
N PHE A 41 -4.01 -5.17 -7.36
CA PHE A 41 -4.81 -4.88 -8.56
C PHE A 41 -6.15 -4.20 -8.22
N LEU A 42 -6.80 -4.59 -7.12
CA LEU A 42 -7.98 -3.90 -6.62
C LEU A 42 -7.66 -2.42 -6.29
N VAL A 43 -6.52 -2.14 -5.66
CA VAL A 43 -6.10 -0.76 -5.37
C VAL A 43 -5.81 0.03 -6.64
N GLU A 44 -5.21 -0.57 -7.67
CA GLU A 44 -5.02 0.10 -8.96
C GLU A 44 -6.37 0.51 -9.58
N ILE A 45 -7.35 -0.39 -9.55
CA ILE A 45 -8.72 -0.09 -10.00
C ILE A 45 -9.35 1.02 -9.17
N LEU A 46 -9.30 0.95 -7.85
CA LEU A 46 -9.85 1.98 -6.96
C LEU A 46 -9.15 3.34 -7.15
N THR A 47 -7.86 3.33 -7.48
CA THR A 47 -7.09 4.54 -7.78
C THR A 47 -7.60 5.19 -9.07
N TYR A 48 -7.86 4.39 -10.10
CA TYR A 48 -8.45 4.86 -11.35
C TYR A 48 -9.86 5.42 -11.12
N GLU A 49 -10.68 4.75 -10.31
CA GLU A 49 -12.02 5.20 -9.90
C GLU A 49 -12.00 6.39 -8.93
N LYS A 50 -10.82 6.79 -8.44
CA LYS A 50 -10.62 7.83 -7.41
C LYS A 50 -11.33 7.54 -6.08
N ASP A 51 -11.60 6.27 -5.77
CA ASP A 51 -12.18 5.85 -4.49
C ASP A 51 -11.09 5.66 -3.43
N TYR A 52 -10.51 6.80 -3.00
CA TYR A 52 -9.41 6.81 -2.04
C TYR A 52 -9.82 6.40 -0.63
N GLU A 53 -11.10 6.57 -0.25
CA GLU A 53 -11.60 6.11 1.05
C GLU A 53 -11.65 4.57 1.11
N ALA A 54 -12.03 3.88 0.02
CA ALA A 54 -11.92 2.43 -0.05
C ALA A 54 -10.46 1.95 0.10
N ILE A 55 -9.50 2.62 -0.56
CA ILE A 55 -8.07 2.30 -0.41
C ILE A 55 -7.61 2.49 1.04
N LYS A 56 -8.03 3.58 1.69
CA LYS A 56 -7.73 3.85 3.12
C LYS A 56 -8.29 2.76 4.04
N LEU A 57 -9.49 2.24 3.75
CA LEU A 57 -10.07 1.11 4.48
C LEU A 57 -9.28 -0.19 4.26
N ILE A 58 -8.79 -0.43 3.04
CA ILE A 58 -7.89 -1.56 2.73
C ILE A 58 -6.62 -1.45 3.57
N VAL A 59 -5.92 -0.30 3.56
CA VAL A 59 -4.69 -0.08 4.33
C VAL A 59 -4.84 -0.43 5.82
N LYS A 60 -6.01 -0.17 6.42
CA LYS A 60 -6.30 -0.46 7.84
C LYS A 60 -6.34 -1.96 8.18
N GLN A 61 -6.46 -2.87 7.21
CA GLN A 61 -6.65 -4.30 7.49
C GLN A 61 -5.37 -5.01 7.97
N THR A 62 -4.20 -4.37 7.97
CA THR A 62 -2.91 -4.83 8.57
C THR A 62 -2.33 -6.18 8.13
N LYS A 63 -2.92 -6.89 7.15
CA LYS A 63 -2.55 -8.27 6.79
C LYS A 63 -1.54 -8.41 5.63
N TYR A 64 -1.01 -7.32 5.11
CA TYR A 64 -0.19 -7.33 3.91
C TYR A 64 1.29 -7.54 4.22
N ASN A 65 2.02 -8.24 3.33
CA ASN A 65 3.48 -8.19 3.33
C ASN A 65 3.97 -6.76 2.97
N ASP A 66 5.26 -6.49 3.11
CA ASP A 66 5.76 -5.11 2.91
C ASP A 66 5.68 -4.63 1.48
N SER A 67 5.89 -5.51 0.50
CA SER A 67 5.81 -5.15 -0.92
C SER A 67 4.39 -4.72 -1.27
N ASP A 68 3.40 -5.51 -0.86
CA ASP A 68 1.99 -5.22 -1.10
C ASP A 68 1.53 -4.01 -0.31
N PHE A 69 1.93 -3.89 0.97
CA PHE A 69 1.60 -2.72 1.79
C PHE A 69 2.05 -1.42 1.12
N ASN A 70 3.30 -1.40 0.62
CA ASN A 70 3.88 -0.25 -0.05
C ASN A 70 3.10 0.14 -1.31
N ARG A 71 2.72 -0.83 -2.14
CA ARG A 71 1.88 -0.59 -3.34
C ARG A 71 0.46 -0.13 -3.00
N ILE A 72 -0.12 -0.67 -1.94
CA ILE A 72 -1.49 -0.35 -1.51
C ILE A 72 -1.58 1.09 -0.97
N ILE A 73 -0.58 1.54 -0.21
CA ILE A 73 -0.62 2.85 0.47
C ILE A 73 -0.17 4.00 -0.44
N GLU A 74 0.68 3.72 -1.43
CA GLU A 74 1.29 4.72 -2.32
C GLU A 74 0.27 5.69 -2.97
N PRO A 75 -0.86 5.24 -3.53
CA PRO A 75 -1.81 6.12 -4.22
C PRO A 75 -2.46 7.17 -3.32
N ILE A 76 -2.48 6.95 -2.00
CA ILE A 76 -3.16 7.82 -1.04
C ILE A 76 -2.20 8.63 -0.14
N LEU A 77 -0.88 8.50 -0.33
CA LEU A 77 0.13 9.17 0.51
C LEU A 77 -0.11 10.67 0.67
N ASN A 78 -0.51 11.33 -0.42
CA ASN A 78 -0.73 12.77 -0.45
C ASN A 78 -2.21 13.17 -0.42
N ILE A 79 -3.11 12.19 -0.37
CA ILE A 79 -4.55 12.41 -0.15
C ILE A 79 -4.84 12.42 1.35
N TYR A 80 -4.22 11.51 2.12
CA TYR A 80 -4.36 11.42 3.57
C TYR A 80 -2.99 11.39 4.28
N PRO A 81 -2.20 12.47 4.21
CA PRO A 81 -0.80 12.48 4.65
C PRO A 81 -0.62 12.08 6.11
N ASP A 82 -1.44 12.62 7.02
CA ASP A 82 -1.36 12.30 8.46
C ASP A 82 -1.63 10.82 8.74
N PHE A 83 -2.67 10.28 8.10
CA PHE A 83 -3.05 8.88 8.22
C PHE A 83 -1.96 7.95 7.68
N CYS A 84 -1.42 8.28 6.51
CA CYS A 84 -0.39 7.49 5.85
C CYS A 84 0.90 7.49 6.68
N PHE A 85 1.34 8.66 7.15
CA PHE A 85 2.54 8.77 7.98
C PHE A 85 2.37 8.01 9.30
N ALA A 86 1.24 8.17 9.99
CA ALA A 86 0.96 7.45 11.24
C ALA A 86 0.97 5.92 11.03
N THR A 87 0.37 5.45 9.94
CA THR A 87 0.31 4.03 9.59
C THR A 87 1.70 3.47 9.29
N ILE A 88 2.49 4.17 8.46
CA ILE A 88 3.88 3.78 8.14
C ILE A 88 4.74 3.77 9.41
N LYS A 89 4.67 4.81 10.23
CA LYS A 89 5.43 4.91 11.49
C LYS A 89 5.11 3.75 12.43
N LYS A 90 3.83 3.41 12.61
CA LYS A 90 3.41 2.28 13.45
C LYS A 90 4.00 0.96 12.93
N ARG A 91 3.90 0.71 11.62
CA ARG A 91 4.42 -0.50 10.99
C ARG A 91 5.94 -0.60 11.11
N LEU A 92 6.67 0.48 10.85
CA LEU A 92 8.13 0.54 10.96
C LEU A 92 8.62 0.31 12.38
N ASN A 93 8.01 0.95 13.39
CA ASN A 93 8.37 0.73 14.78
C ASN A 93 8.22 -0.74 15.17
N ASN A 94 7.09 -1.37 14.80
CA ASN A 94 6.88 -2.80 15.06
C ASN A 94 7.97 -3.65 14.42
N LYS A 95 8.34 -3.40 13.15
CA LYS A 95 9.38 -4.15 12.45
C LYS A 95 10.77 -3.99 13.06
N ILE A 96 11.16 -2.75 13.34
CA ILE A 96 12.48 -2.45 13.95
C ILE A 96 12.60 -3.12 15.32
N GLU A 97 11.51 -3.24 16.07
CA GLU A 97 11.52 -3.85 17.40
C GLU A 97 11.59 -5.38 17.36
N HIS A 98 10.86 -6.03 16.45
CA HIS A 98 10.62 -7.47 16.50
C HIS A 98 11.33 -8.27 15.42
N GLU A 99 11.76 -7.66 14.32
CA GLU A 99 12.33 -8.37 13.19
C GLU A 99 13.84 -8.09 13.05
N ARG A 100 14.59 -9.11 12.61
CA ARG A 100 16.02 -9.01 12.28
C ARG A 100 16.29 -9.60 10.90
N GLY A 101 17.44 -9.29 10.32
CA GLY A 101 17.89 -9.87 9.05
C GLY A 101 17.88 -8.87 7.89
N ARG A 102 18.74 -9.13 6.90
CA ARG A 102 18.99 -8.24 5.75
C ARG A 102 17.70 -7.89 5.00
N ASP A 103 16.85 -8.87 4.74
CA ASP A 103 15.61 -8.67 3.98
C ASP A 103 14.64 -7.74 4.70
N ASN A 104 14.54 -7.86 6.03
CA ASN A 104 13.73 -6.97 6.85
C ASN A 104 14.28 -5.54 6.84
N TYR A 105 15.60 -5.36 6.87
CA TYR A 105 16.19 -4.03 6.73
C TYR A 105 15.94 -3.41 5.35
N ILE A 106 15.99 -4.21 4.28
CA ILE A 106 15.63 -3.74 2.92
C ILE A 106 14.16 -3.31 2.89
N ALA A 107 13.26 -4.08 3.49
CA ALA A 107 11.84 -3.74 3.55
C ALA A 107 11.55 -2.48 4.38
N ILE A 108 12.24 -2.31 5.52
CA ILE A 108 12.21 -1.09 6.33
C ILE A 108 12.68 0.10 5.49
N ALA A 109 13.82 -0.02 4.80
CA ALA A 109 14.35 1.06 3.96
C ALA A 109 13.38 1.48 2.85
N LYS A 110 12.77 0.52 2.14
CA LYS A 110 11.76 0.81 1.11
C LYS A 110 10.55 1.55 1.68
N THR A 111 10.08 1.12 2.85
CA THR A 111 8.93 1.75 3.54
C THR A 111 9.28 3.15 4.08
N LEU A 112 10.52 3.36 4.56
CA LEU A 112 11.02 4.67 4.97
C LEU A 112 11.09 5.66 3.79
N LEU A 113 11.54 5.21 2.62
CA LEU A 113 11.55 6.03 1.41
C LEU A 113 10.15 6.51 1.03
N LEU A 114 9.13 5.64 1.15
CA LEU A 114 7.74 6.05 0.93
C LEU A 114 7.28 7.15 1.89
N SER A 115 7.68 7.07 3.16
CA SER A 115 7.32 8.12 4.12
C SER A 115 7.86 9.49 3.71
N ASN A 116 9.04 9.54 3.09
CA ASN A 116 9.67 10.78 2.64
C ASN A 116 8.92 11.44 1.46
N ASN A 117 8.09 10.67 0.75
CA ASN A 117 7.24 11.16 -0.34
C ASN A 117 5.92 11.78 0.15
N ILE A 118 5.64 11.70 1.46
CA ILE A 118 4.45 12.32 2.07
C ILE A 118 4.70 13.82 2.25
N LYS A 119 3.89 14.65 1.59
CA LYS A 119 3.94 16.11 1.71
C LYS A 119 3.72 16.54 3.16
N GLY A 120 4.62 17.39 3.67
CA GLY A 120 4.54 17.95 5.03
C GLY A 120 5.19 17.08 6.11
N PHE A 121 5.72 15.90 5.76
CA PHE A 121 6.27 14.93 6.70
C PHE A 121 7.76 14.64 6.51
N GLN A 122 8.45 15.36 5.61
CA GLN A 122 9.85 15.08 5.26
C GLN A 122 10.79 15.12 6.47
N LYS A 123 10.60 16.09 7.37
CA LYS A 123 11.40 16.21 8.59
C LYS A 123 11.19 15.00 9.52
N GLN A 124 9.94 14.64 9.77
CA GLN A 124 9.58 13.51 10.63
C GLN A 124 10.02 12.17 10.02
N SER A 125 9.97 12.04 8.70
CA SER A 125 10.51 10.90 7.95
C SER A 125 12.02 10.80 8.09
N HIS A 126 12.74 11.92 8.01
CA HIS A 126 14.18 11.97 8.23
C HIS A 126 14.56 11.55 9.67
N GLU A 127 13.85 12.08 10.67
CA GLU A 127 14.04 11.69 12.07
C GLU A 127 13.78 10.18 12.27
N LEU A 128 12.75 9.64 11.63
CA LEU A 128 12.43 8.21 11.67
C LEU A 128 13.52 7.36 11.02
N MET A 129 14.08 7.80 9.88
CA MET A 129 15.21 7.15 9.22
C MET A 129 16.43 7.09 10.16
N LEU A 130 16.85 8.22 10.73
CA LEU A 130 18.00 8.28 11.63
C LEU A 130 17.84 7.36 12.85
N LYS A 131 16.67 7.41 13.49
CA LYS A 131 16.34 6.55 14.64
C LYS A 131 16.42 5.06 14.28
N SER A 132 15.97 4.70 13.08
CA SER A 132 16.01 3.33 12.58
C SER A 132 17.46 2.86 12.40
N PHE A 133 18.32 3.65 11.75
CA PHE A 133 19.73 3.31 11.55
C PHE A 133 20.52 3.15 12.85
N CYS A 134 20.26 3.99 13.86
CA CYS A 134 20.91 3.86 15.16
C CYS A 134 20.50 2.57 15.89
N LYS A 135 19.22 2.21 15.85
CA LYS A 135 18.71 0.99 16.50
C LYS A 135 19.14 -0.29 15.77
N THR A 136 19.30 -0.27 14.45
CA THR A 136 19.75 -1.45 13.70
C THR A 136 21.23 -1.73 13.93
N LYS A 137 22.09 -0.71 14.08
CA LYS A 137 23.50 -0.90 14.47
C LYS A 137 23.64 -1.67 15.79
N GLN A 138 22.85 -1.32 16.80
CA GLN A 138 22.87 -1.98 18.12
C GLN A 138 22.38 -3.44 18.13
N LYS A 139 21.77 -3.93 17.03
CA LYS A 139 21.20 -5.29 16.94
C LYS A 139 21.97 -6.23 15.99
N VAL A 140 23.05 -5.73 15.37
CA VAL A 140 23.89 -6.48 14.42
C VAL A 140 25.21 -6.93 15.07
N ASP A 141 25.52 -6.39 16.26
CA ASP A 141 26.52 -6.94 17.19
C ASP A 141 25.89 -8.02 18.10
#